data_AF-A0A354DES2-F1
#
_entry.id   AF-A0A354DES2-F1
#
_cell.length_a   1.000
_cell.length_b   1.000
_cell.length_c   1.000
_cell.angle_alpha   90.00
_cell.angle_beta   90.00
_cell.angle_gamma   90.00
#
_symmetry.space_group_name_H-M   'P 1'
#
loop_
_entity.id
_entity.type
_entity.pdbx_description
1 polymer ?
#
loop_
_entity_poly.entity_id
_entity_poly.type
_entity_poly.pdbx_seq_one_letter_code
_entity_poly.pdbx_strand_id
1 'polypeptide(L)'
;EIQDEFDEERPHIEKKSEELFSVDGRLLIEEVNDRFGIEIESEDYDTIGGWFFSKMETPPELGQTIVEQGFEFIVSEVDHLRIVRLNIRKLPEEEYDELKEKDEEVHLTD
;
A
#
# COMPACT_ATOMS: atom_id res chain seq x y z
N GLU A 1 15.16 -29.93 16.12
CA GLU A 1 13.93 -29.91 15.29
C GLU A 1 14.30 -29.14 14.04
N ILE A 2 14.04 -29.74 12.88
CA ILE A 2 14.69 -29.39 11.61
C ILE A 2 13.86 -28.26 10.99
N GLN A 3 14.45 -27.07 10.82
CA GLN A 3 13.90 -26.08 9.90
C GLN A 3 13.96 -26.67 8.49
N ASP A 4 12.80 -26.84 7.87
CA ASP A 4 12.70 -27.33 6.50
C ASP A 4 13.15 -26.20 5.56
N GLU A 5 14.12 -26.47 4.68
CA GLU A 5 14.67 -25.51 3.71
C GLU A 5 13.68 -25.17 2.56
N PHE A 6 12.39 -25.46 2.78
CA PHE A 6 11.26 -25.24 1.86
C PHE A 6 10.21 -24.24 2.38
N ASP A 7 10.41 -23.60 3.54
CA ASP A 7 9.65 -22.40 3.89
C ASP A 7 10.32 -21.20 3.19
N GLU A 8 10.10 -21.06 1.88
CA GLU A 8 10.44 -19.82 1.18
C GLU A 8 9.50 -18.72 1.67
N GLU A 9 9.86 -18.09 2.79
CA GLU A 9 9.14 -16.94 3.31
C GLU A 9 9.09 -15.87 2.21
N ARG A 10 7.88 -15.54 1.74
CA ARG A 10 7.69 -14.63 0.61
C ARG A 10 8.40 -13.30 0.92
N PRO A 11 9.22 -12.75 0.01
CA PRO A 11 9.94 -11.51 0.26
C PRO A 11 9.01 -10.38 0.70
N HIS A 12 9.46 -9.56 1.65
CA HIS A 12 8.68 -8.39 2.10
C HIS A 12 8.38 -7.44 0.95
N ILE A 13 9.28 -7.31 -0.03
CA ILE A 13 9.04 -6.57 -1.27
C ILE A 13 9.37 -7.46 -2.45
N GLU A 14 8.41 -7.59 -3.38
CA GLU A 14 8.54 -8.37 -4.59
C GLU A 14 8.26 -7.46 -5.79
N LYS A 15 9.26 -7.21 -6.65
CA LYS A 15 9.08 -6.45 -7.89
C LYS A 15 8.29 -7.32 -8.89
N LYS A 16 7.08 -6.91 -9.25
CA LYS A 16 6.22 -7.59 -10.23
C LYS A 16 6.46 -7.08 -11.65
N SER A 17 6.74 -5.78 -11.80
CA SER A 17 7.16 -5.14 -13.04
C SER A 17 8.01 -3.89 -12.73
N GLU A 18 8.39 -3.09 -13.74
CA GLU A 18 9.14 -1.85 -13.53
C GLU A 18 8.43 -0.86 -12.60
N GLU A 19 7.09 -0.82 -12.63
CA GLU A 19 6.28 0.16 -11.91
C GLU A 19 5.36 -0.48 -10.87
N LEU A 20 5.36 -1.81 -10.74
CA LEU A 20 4.48 -2.55 -9.82
C LEU A 20 5.29 -3.40 -8.84
N PHE A 21 5.02 -3.19 -7.55
CA PHE A 21 5.64 -3.92 -6.45
C PHE A 21 4.57 -4.53 -5.57
N SER A 22 4.75 -5.77 -5.14
CA SER A 22 3.93 -6.37 -4.08
C SER A 22 4.69 -6.22 -2.77
N VAL A 23 4.05 -5.74 -1.72
CA VAL A 23 4.66 -5.38 -0.43
C VAL A 23 3.90 -6.04 0.72
N ASP A 24 4.62 -6.62 1.67
CA ASP A 24 4.08 -7.18 2.93
C ASP A 24 3.49 -6.05 3.77
N GLY A 25 2.25 -6.21 4.23
CA GLY A 25 1.56 -5.21 5.05
C GLY A 25 2.21 -4.94 6.41
N ARG A 26 3.14 -5.81 6.85
CA ARG A 26 3.95 -5.63 8.06
C ARG A 26 5.21 -4.80 7.82
N LEU A 27 5.57 -4.47 6.58
CA LEU A 27 6.74 -3.65 6.28
C LEU A 27 6.57 -2.26 6.92
N LEU A 28 7.65 -1.74 7.51
CA LEU A 28 7.62 -0.44 8.18
C LEU A 28 7.40 0.69 7.18
N ILE A 29 6.70 1.74 7.60
CA ILE A 29 6.47 2.93 6.78
C ILE A 29 7.80 3.56 6.37
N GLU A 30 8.78 3.62 7.28
CA GLU A 30 10.13 4.12 6.99
C GLU A 30 10.81 3.35 5.86
N GLU A 31 10.68 2.02 5.83
CA GLU A 31 11.27 1.18 4.76
C GLU A 31 10.55 1.38 3.42
N VAL A 32 9.24 1.61 3.44
CA VAL A 32 8.46 1.98 2.24
C VAL A 32 8.91 3.35 1.73
N ASN A 33 9.03 4.33 2.61
CA ASN A 33 9.50 5.67 2.31
C ASN A 33 10.88 5.63 1.64
N ASP A 34 11.85 4.96 2.25
CA ASP A 34 13.20 4.78 1.71
C ASP A 34 13.20 4.08 0.35
N ARG A 35 12.33 3.07 0.18
CA ARG A 35 12.29 2.26 -1.05
C ARG A 35 11.71 3.01 -2.25
N PHE A 36 10.67 3.80 -2.02
CA PHE A 36 9.90 4.46 -3.08
C PHE A 36 10.20 5.96 -3.21
N GLY A 37 10.97 6.53 -2.27
CA GLY A 37 11.29 7.96 -2.24
C GLY A 37 10.06 8.81 -1.92
N ILE A 38 9.22 8.33 -1.00
CA ILE A 38 8.02 9.02 -0.51
C ILE A 38 8.16 9.33 0.98
N GLU A 39 7.30 10.18 1.50
CA GLU A 39 7.35 10.67 2.88
C GLU A 39 5.97 10.45 3.53
N ILE A 40 5.58 9.20 3.76
CA ILE A 40 4.37 8.90 4.53
C ILE A 40 4.67 9.14 6.01
N GLU A 41 3.86 9.99 6.64
CA GLU A 41 3.93 10.26 8.08
C GLU A 41 2.74 9.62 8.81
N SER A 42 3.02 8.92 9.92
CA SER A 42 2.00 8.36 10.80
C SER A 42 2.53 8.26 12.24
N GLU A 43 1.79 8.80 13.21
CA GLU A 43 2.13 8.71 14.64
C GLU A 43 1.52 7.46 15.31
N ASP A 44 0.40 6.97 14.77
CA ASP A 44 -0.38 5.88 15.36
C ASP A 44 -0.04 4.49 14.78
N TYR A 45 0.64 4.45 13.63
CA TYR A 45 0.89 3.21 12.89
C TYR A 45 2.33 3.15 12.38
N ASP A 46 3.00 2.02 12.63
CA ASP A 46 4.37 1.80 12.19
C ASP A 46 4.46 1.11 10.82
N THR A 47 3.43 0.36 10.43
CA THR A 47 3.45 -0.49 9.22
C THR A 47 2.55 0.03 8.12
N ILE A 48 2.90 -0.28 6.88
CA ILE A 48 2.16 0.20 5.71
C ILE A 48 0.72 -0.34 5.65
N GLY A 49 0.50 -1.58 6.11
CA GLY A 49 -0.84 -2.15 6.20
C GLY A 49 -1.70 -1.49 7.29
N GLY A 50 -1.08 -1.11 8.42
CA GLY A 50 -1.77 -0.35 9.48
C GLY A 50 -2.16 1.04 9.01
N TRP A 51 -1.22 1.76 8.39
CA TRP A 51 -1.47 3.05 7.78
C TRP A 51 -2.59 2.99 6.73
N PHE A 52 -2.54 2.04 5.80
CA PHE A 52 -3.58 1.90 4.78
C PHE A 52 -4.94 1.66 5.41
N PHE A 53 -5.03 0.72 6.37
CA PHE A 53 -6.29 0.41 7.03
C PHE A 53 -6.86 1.60 7.80
N SER A 54 -6.00 2.44 8.41
CA SER A 54 -6.42 3.64 9.12
C SER A 54 -7.13 4.70 8.26
N LYS A 55 -6.90 4.66 6.94
CA LYS A 55 -7.50 5.58 5.96
C LYS A 55 -8.83 5.06 5.40
N MET A 56 -9.20 3.83 5.72
CA MET A 56 -10.45 3.22 5.25
C MET A 56 -11.57 3.40 6.28
N GLU A 57 -12.75 3.77 5.80
CA GLU A 57 -13.96 3.82 6.64
C GLU A 57 -14.62 2.43 6.80
N THR A 58 -14.25 1.50 5.94
CA THR A 58 -14.78 0.13 5.91
C THR A 58 -13.68 -0.90 6.19
N PRO A 59 -14.06 -2.15 6.56
CA PRO A 59 -13.10 -3.25 6.65
C PRO A 59 -12.27 -3.41 5.36
N PRO A 60 -11.04 -3.97 5.45
CA PRO A 60 -10.16 -4.08 4.30
C PRO A 60 -10.72 -5.08 3.29
N GLU A 61 -10.82 -4.65 2.04
CA GLU A 61 -11.34 -5.43 0.93
C GLU A 61 -10.34 -5.43 -0.24
N LEU A 62 -10.29 -6.53 -0.97
CA LEU A 62 -9.42 -6.67 -2.14
C LEU A 62 -9.76 -5.60 -3.19
N GLY A 63 -8.73 -4.95 -3.72
CA GLY A 63 -8.87 -3.92 -4.74
C GLY A 63 -9.17 -2.52 -4.20
N GLN A 64 -9.32 -2.32 -2.89
CA GLN A 64 -9.36 -0.97 -2.32
C GLN A 64 -8.05 -0.24 -2.61
N THR A 65 -8.14 1.07 -2.85
CA THR A 65 -7.01 1.89 -3.28
C THR A 65 -6.87 3.18 -2.49
N ILE A 66 -5.63 3.62 -2.30
CA ILE A 66 -5.26 4.96 -1.85
C ILE A 66 -4.23 5.51 -2.82
N VAL A 67 -4.36 6.78 -3.18
CA VAL A 67 -3.40 7.49 -4.00
C VAL A 67 -2.67 8.51 -3.12
N GLU A 68 -1.36 8.38 -3.00
CA GLU A 68 -0.53 9.21 -2.13
C GLU A 68 0.82 9.48 -2.81
N GLN A 69 1.24 10.74 -2.86
CA GLN A 69 2.57 11.17 -3.36
C GLN A 69 3.02 10.55 -4.71
N GLY A 70 2.11 10.38 -5.67
CA GLY A 70 2.41 9.82 -6.99
C GLY A 70 2.38 8.29 -7.06
N PHE A 71 1.93 7.63 -6.00
CA PHE A 71 1.80 6.18 -5.93
C PHE A 71 0.37 5.77 -5.60
N GLU A 72 -0.06 4.68 -6.22
CA GLU A 72 -1.31 4.00 -5.93
C GLU A 72 -1.00 2.74 -5.09
N PHE A 73 -1.60 2.67 -3.91
CA PHE A 73 -1.55 1.54 -3.00
C PHE A 73 -2.84 0.74 -3.17
N ILE A 74 -2.75 -0.56 -3.44
CA ILE A 74 -3.89 -1.40 -3.77
C ILE A 74 -3.89 -2.64 -2.86
N VAL A 75 -4.99 -2.92 -2.18
CA VAL A 75 -5.12 -4.14 -1.39
C VAL A 75 -5.11 -5.37 -2.30
N SER A 76 -4.08 -6.20 -2.16
CA SER A 76 -3.87 -7.39 -3.00
C SER A 76 -4.13 -8.69 -2.26
N GLU A 77 -4.04 -8.68 -0.94
CA GLU A 77 -4.28 -9.84 -0.09
C GLU A 77 -4.76 -9.41 1.29
N VAL A 78 -5.85 -10.02 1.77
CA VAL A 78 -6.45 -9.76 3.09
C VAL A 78 -6.63 -11.09 3.81
N ASP A 79 -6.32 -11.08 5.10
CA ASP A 79 -6.60 -12.17 6.03
C ASP A 79 -7.45 -11.62 7.17
N HIS A 80 -8.75 -11.93 7.15
CA HIS A 80 -9.76 -11.35 8.04
C HIS A 80 -9.78 -9.81 8.01
N LEU A 81 -9.27 -9.15 9.05
CA LEU A 81 -9.20 -7.69 9.16
C LEU A 81 -7.76 -7.17 8.95
N ARG A 82 -6.84 -8.03 8.53
CA ARG A 82 -5.44 -7.68 8.33
C ARG A 82 -5.14 -7.60 6.84
N ILE A 83 -4.62 -6.46 6.40
CA ILE A 83 -4.01 -6.32 5.08
C ILE A 83 -2.69 -7.10 5.10
N VAL A 84 -2.65 -8.21 4.35
CA VAL A 84 -1.46 -9.07 4.25
C VAL A 84 -0.50 -8.51 3.22
N ARG A 85 -1.01 -8.03 2.08
CA ARG A 85 -0.18 -7.37 1.07
C ARG A 85 -0.89 -6.23 0.34
N LEU A 86 -0.08 -5.22 0.04
CA LEU A 86 -0.41 -4.14 -0.87
C LEU A 86 0.37 -4.33 -2.18
N ASN A 87 -0.26 -3.98 -3.30
CA ASN A 87 0.47 -3.65 -4.51
C ASN A 87 0.68 -2.15 -4.54
N ILE A 88 1.92 -1.72 -4.75
CA ILE A 88 2.29 -0.31 -4.90
C ILE A 88 2.65 -0.09 -6.37
N ARG A 89 1.91 0.78 -7.02
CA ARG A 89 2.08 1.17 -8.42
C ARG A 89 2.51 2.62 -8.50
N LYS A 90 3.57 2.91 -9.26
CA LYS A 90 3.91 4.30 -9.59
C LYS A 90 2.92 4.82 -10.64
N LEU A 91 2.33 5.97 -10.40
CA LEU A 91 1.43 6.61 -11.35
C LEU A 91 2.21 7.54 -12.29
N PRO A 92 1.89 7.55 -13.60
CA PRO A 92 2.25 8.65 -14.48
C PRO A 92 1.66 9.98 -13.96
N GLU A 93 2.35 11.09 -14.21
CA GLU A 93 1.94 12.43 -13.74
C GLU A 93 0.51 12.78 -14.17
N GLU A 94 0.16 12.51 -15.44
CA GLU A 94 -1.19 12.71 -15.98
C GLU A 94 -2.26 11.90 -15.21
N GLU A 95 -1.99 10.65 -14.87
CA GLU A 95 -2.94 9.79 -14.14
C GLU A 95 -3.08 10.23 -12.67
N TYR A 96 -1.99 10.69 -12.06
CA TYR A 96 -2.00 11.20 -10.69
C TYR A 96 -2.82 12.49 -10.55
N ASP A 97 -2.67 13.42 -11.49
CA ASP A 97 -3.44 14.67 -11.51
C ASP A 97 -4.94 14.39 -11.69
N GLU A 98 -5.31 13.51 -12.62
CA GLU A 98 -6.71 13.11 -12.83
C GLU A 98 -7.35 12.45 -11.59
N LEU A 99 -6.59 11.63 -10.86
CA LEU A 99 -7.07 10.97 -9.65
C LEU A 99 -7.20 11.95 -8.48
N LYS A 100 -6.30 12.91 -8.36
CA LYS A 100 -6.39 13.99 -7.35
C LYS A 100 -7.59 14.90 -7.58
N GLU A 101 -7.82 15.34 -8.81
CA GLU A 101 -8.95 16.22 -9.14
C GLU A 101 -10.30 15.57 -8.78
N LYS A 102 -10.42 14.25 -9.02
CA LYS A 102 -11.62 13.49 -8.65
C LYS A 102 -11.86 13.40 -7.15
N ASP A 103 -10.80 13.20 -6.37
CA ASP A 103 -10.89 13.12 -4.91
C ASP A 103 -11.34 14.46 -4.31
N GLU A 104 -10.81 15.58 -4.83
CA GLU A 104 -11.22 16.94 -4.44
C GLU A 104 -12.67 17.28 -4.84
N GLU A 105 -13.14 16.81 -6.00
CA GLU A 105 -14.51 17.07 -6.48
C GLU A 105 -15.57 16.34 -5.63
N VAL A 106 -15.26 15.14 -5.13
CA VAL A 106 -16.15 14.37 -4.24
C VAL A 106 -16.37 15.10 -2.90
N HIS A 107 -15.33 15.73 -2.35
CA HIS A 107 -15.41 16.45 -1.08
C HIS A 107 -16.06 17.84 -1.12
N LEU A 108 -16.42 18.35 -2.31
CA LEU A 108 -17.13 19.63 -2.47
C LEU A 108 -18.66 19.52 -2.48
N THR A 109 -19.21 18.30 -2.41
CA THR A 109 -20.66 18.05 -2.58
C THR A 109 -21.44 17.69 -1.31
N ASP A 110 -20.81 17.76 -0.14
CA ASP A 110 -21.45 17.58 1.19
C ASP A 110 -21.67 18.89 1.97
#